data_AF-A2Q832-F1
#
_entry.id   AF-A2Q832-F1
#
_cell.length_a   1.000
_cell.length_b   1.000
_cell.length_c   1.000
_cell.angle_alpha   90.00
_cell.angle_beta   90.00
_cell.angle_gamma   90.00
#
_symmetry.space_group_name_H-M   'P 1'
#
loop_
_entity.id
_entity.type
_entity.pdbx_description
1 polymer ?
#
loop_
_entity_poly.entity_id
_entity_poly.type
_entity_poly.pdbx_seq_one_letter_code
_entity_poly.pdbx_strand_id
1 'polypeptide(L)'
;MPVVRDLWALRLETYAEKINDPSEQDEEPEFFSSQVTSGLDGAEDIKFRGRQATWPRLIDSIALCYLGALLMRLPVGVGDFYRMVMRGEVPFIRIVKDIPREMRDRLPQEFISILETTRLLQAEHLHGAVSDLLLLYHGKFNMQFPSLNWPVLLYKYVKRLALPLDIYPAAKKLQHLLGFNFEFPTSISGRRRPLQLPELQLVALVVISTKLLFPFDDVERYPTNIEEPTVQVIDWSLWSQIQRHFDNRETPAGQLGKGKEILVTERDVFSMTPSQLDEYMDWYENNWLDASKVSNPLAELFPTGPSAGESQATAPTPELTDEEALDELVKASTSQLRARQVIAKDDLDTPRPGCSYTRYRTESDLPDTARAFYETAAKVVGVSISTLIRAVSQAENQINRWLEEQRRVEYFGSMGMEFSQESSTDSDNDEEKTSEIVSHIWSSVRSSIMKAQSQHGPRTTDHGPRTASNLGYGLWRLRRGPERGRTALNPDHVRSVPPLLSEKS
;
A
#
# COMPACT_ATOMS: atom_id res chain seq x y z
N MET A 1 -8.11 -6.33 27.43
CA MET A 1 -7.83 -5.01 26.85
C MET A 1 -9.04 -4.10 27.04
N PRO A 2 -9.07 -3.22 28.06
CA PRO A 2 -10.23 -2.37 28.37
C PRO A 2 -10.57 -1.38 27.24
N VAL A 3 -9.57 -0.82 26.56
CA VAL A 3 -9.77 0.22 25.52
C VAL A 3 -10.65 -0.24 24.36
N VAL A 4 -10.42 -1.43 23.81
CA VAL A 4 -11.22 -1.95 22.68
C VAL A 4 -12.67 -2.21 23.11
N ARG A 5 -12.87 -2.68 24.35
CA ARG A 5 -14.20 -2.87 24.92
C ARG A 5 -14.93 -1.53 25.05
N ASP A 6 -14.24 -0.49 25.50
CA ASP A 6 -14.81 0.86 25.67
C ASP A 6 -15.16 1.48 24.31
N LEU A 7 -14.30 1.30 23.29
CA LEU A 7 -14.61 1.69 21.91
C LEU A 7 -15.88 1.00 21.39
N TRP A 8 -16.01 -0.31 21.63
CA TRP A 8 -17.23 -1.05 21.29
C TRP A 8 -18.45 -0.56 22.07
N ALA A 9 -18.31 -0.24 23.36
CA ALA A 9 -19.40 0.29 24.17
C ALA A 9 -19.95 1.61 23.59
N LEU A 10 -19.07 2.55 23.28
CA LEU A 10 -19.45 3.80 22.59
C LEU A 10 -20.14 3.51 21.26
N ARG A 11 -19.62 2.57 20.48
CA ARG A 11 -20.23 2.20 19.20
C ARG A 11 -21.62 1.61 19.37
N LEU A 12 -21.84 0.77 20.38
CA LEU A 12 -23.13 0.16 20.69
C LEU A 12 -24.18 1.20 21.11
N GLU A 13 -23.79 2.26 21.82
CA GLU A 13 -24.69 3.38 22.12
C GLU A 13 -25.27 4.00 20.84
N THR A 14 -24.48 4.08 19.76
CA THR A 14 -24.98 4.60 18.48
C THR A 14 -26.02 3.73 17.80
N TYR A 15 -26.11 2.46 18.20
CA TYR A 15 -27.11 1.50 17.73
C TYR A 15 -28.29 1.35 18.70
N ALA A 16 -28.21 1.92 19.91
CA ALA A 16 -29.28 1.76 20.90
C ALA A 16 -30.62 2.29 20.40
N GLU A 17 -30.62 3.42 19.68
CA GLU A 17 -31.83 3.97 19.05
C GLU A 17 -32.38 3.02 17.97
N LYS A 18 -31.51 2.41 17.16
CA LYS A 18 -31.88 1.47 16.09
C LYS A 18 -32.39 0.12 16.63
N ILE A 19 -31.80 -0.36 17.73
CA ILE A 19 -32.18 -1.63 18.38
C ILE A 19 -33.55 -1.49 19.07
N ASN A 20 -33.86 -0.29 19.58
CA ASN A 20 -35.09 -0.01 20.32
C ASN A 20 -36.26 0.43 19.43
N ASP A 21 -36.06 0.61 18.12
CA ASP A 21 -37.14 0.93 17.18
C ASP A 21 -37.79 -0.35 16.64
N PRO A 22 -39.02 -0.70 17.05
CA PRO A 22 -39.71 -1.89 16.59
C PRO A 22 -40.24 -1.77 15.16
N SER A 23 -40.19 -0.58 14.54
CA SER A 23 -40.72 -0.37 13.19
C SER A 23 -39.77 -0.79 12.06
N GLU A 24 -38.47 -0.94 12.35
CA GLU A 24 -37.47 -1.46 11.39
C GLU A 24 -37.33 -2.99 11.42
N GLN A 25 -38.03 -3.72 12.30
CA GLN A 25 -38.00 -5.20 12.29
C GLN A 25 -38.66 -5.80 11.04
N ASP A 26 -39.51 -5.02 10.35
CA ASP A 26 -40.18 -5.38 9.10
C ASP A 26 -39.53 -4.71 7.86
N GLU A 27 -38.53 -3.85 8.04
CA GLU A 27 -37.80 -3.23 6.92
C GLU A 27 -36.59 -4.10 6.55
N GLU A 28 -36.71 -4.85 5.46
CA GLU A 28 -35.58 -5.53 4.82
C GLU A 28 -34.43 -4.51 4.63
N PRO A 29 -33.22 -4.79 5.12
CA PRO A 29 -32.09 -3.87 4.93
C PRO A 29 -31.82 -3.70 3.43
N GLU A 30 -31.91 -2.45 2.94
CA GLU A 30 -31.73 -2.12 1.52
C GLU A 30 -30.44 -2.74 0.94
N PHE A 31 -30.60 -3.75 0.08
CA PHE A 31 -29.50 -4.38 -0.64
C PHE A 31 -28.95 -3.45 -1.72
N PHE A 32 -27.63 -3.29 -1.73
CA PHE A 32 -26.91 -2.63 -2.82
C PHE A 32 -26.81 -3.56 -4.04
N SER A 33 -27.55 -3.22 -5.09
CA SER A 33 -27.30 -3.70 -6.45
C SER A 33 -26.00 -3.07 -6.97
N SER A 34 -25.04 -3.91 -7.35
CA SER A 34 -23.79 -3.49 -7.98
C SER A 34 -24.01 -3.10 -9.44
N GLN A 35 -24.35 -1.83 -9.70
CA GLN A 35 -24.16 -1.20 -11.00
C GLN A 35 -23.40 0.12 -10.83
N VAL A 36 -22.18 0.15 -11.36
CA VAL A 36 -21.37 1.37 -11.48
C VAL A 36 -21.94 2.17 -12.65
N THR A 37 -22.82 3.13 -12.39
CA THR A 37 -23.24 4.09 -13.42
C THR A 37 -22.29 5.28 -13.42
N SER A 38 -21.41 5.31 -14.42
CA SER A 38 -20.65 6.51 -14.78
C SER A 38 -21.62 7.61 -15.21
N GLY A 39 -21.70 8.68 -14.42
CA GLY A 39 -22.43 9.91 -14.75
C GLY A 39 -21.74 11.10 -14.08
N LEU A 40 -21.27 12.03 -14.89
CA LEU A 40 -20.63 13.28 -14.50
C LEU A 40 -21.66 14.32 -14.02
N ASP A 41 -21.13 15.27 -13.25
CA ASP A 41 -21.65 16.59 -12.85
C ASP A 41 -22.58 16.70 -11.64
N GLY A 42 -22.16 17.58 -10.72
CA GLY A 42 -22.91 18.02 -9.55
C GLY A 42 -22.02 18.22 -8.34
N ALA A 43 -21.38 19.40 -8.24
CA ALA A 43 -20.75 19.85 -7.02
C ALA A 43 -21.84 20.12 -5.96
N GLU A 44 -22.05 19.17 -5.06
CA GLU A 44 -22.79 19.41 -3.82
C GLU A 44 -22.00 18.89 -2.62
N ASP A 45 -21.91 19.77 -1.63
CA ASP A 45 -21.31 19.55 -0.33
C ASP A 45 -21.74 18.21 0.28
N ILE A 46 -20.77 17.40 0.70
CA ILE A 46 -20.99 16.19 1.49
C ILE A 46 -21.38 16.63 2.91
N LYS A 47 -22.64 17.07 3.04
CA LYS A 47 -23.30 17.21 4.33
C LYS A 47 -23.55 15.79 4.83
N PHE A 48 -22.98 15.44 5.98
CA PHE A 48 -23.39 14.30 6.80
C PHE A 48 -24.86 14.48 7.23
N ARG A 49 -25.81 14.32 6.30
CA ARG A 49 -27.22 14.13 6.62
C ARG A 49 -27.42 12.66 6.95
N GLY A 50 -27.72 12.38 8.22
CA GLY A 50 -28.56 11.29 8.72
C GLY A 50 -28.65 10.01 7.89
N ARG A 51 -27.54 9.32 7.62
CA ARG A 51 -27.62 7.89 7.34
C ARG A 51 -27.71 7.16 8.68
N GLN A 52 -28.78 6.40 8.88
CA GLN A 52 -28.92 5.45 9.99
C GLN A 52 -27.59 4.71 10.21
N ALA A 53 -27.25 4.43 11.47
CA ALA A 53 -26.06 3.67 11.78
C ALA A 53 -26.13 2.31 11.04
N THR A 54 -25.24 2.13 10.07
CA THR A 54 -25.11 0.87 9.33
C THR A 54 -24.56 -0.19 10.28
N TRP A 55 -25.11 -1.40 10.24
CA TRP A 55 -24.69 -2.48 11.12
C TRP A 55 -23.18 -2.73 11.01
N PRO A 56 -22.50 -3.01 12.13
CA PRO A 56 -21.05 -3.15 12.13
C PRO A 56 -20.64 -4.38 11.32
N ARG A 57 -19.67 -4.19 10.43
CA ARG A 57 -19.11 -5.28 9.62
C ARG A 57 -17.97 -5.95 10.37
N LEU A 58 -17.64 -7.18 9.98
CA LEU A 58 -16.54 -7.90 10.60
C LEU A 58 -15.18 -7.17 10.45
N ILE A 59 -14.95 -6.52 9.30
CA ILE A 59 -13.74 -5.70 9.06
C ILE A 59 -13.60 -4.57 10.07
N ASP A 60 -14.71 -4.02 10.55
CA ASP A 60 -14.68 -2.94 11.50
C ASP A 60 -14.21 -3.44 12.88
N SER A 61 -14.37 -4.73 13.19
CA SER A 61 -13.83 -5.34 14.43
C SER A 61 -12.30 -5.32 14.45
N ILE A 62 -11.67 -5.67 13.33
CA ILE A 62 -10.21 -5.60 13.18
C ILE A 62 -9.75 -4.15 13.21
N ALA A 63 -10.44 -3.27 12.49
CA ALA A 63 -10.12 -1.85 12.48
C ALA A 63 -10.24 -1.24 13.89
N LEU A 64 -11.23 -1.64 14.70
CA LEU A 64 -11.33 -1.24 16.12
C LEU A 64 -10.17 -1.79 16.97
N CYS A 65 -9.71 -3.01 16.72
CA CYS A 65 -8.52 -3.55 17.39
C CYS A 65 -7.28 -2.72 17.06
N TYR A 66 -7.12 -2.33 15.79
CA TYR A 66 -6.06 -1.41 15.36
C TYR A 66 -6.20 -0.03 16.05
N LEU A 67 -7.40 0.55 16.10
CA LEU A 67 -7.64 1.83 16.80
C LEU A 67 -7.33 1.74 18.30
N GLY A 68 -7.66 0.63 18.95
CA GLY A 68 -7.26 0.38 20.32
C GLY A 68 -5.74 0.35 20.48
N ALA A 69 -5.04 -0.34 19.57
CA ALA A 69 -3.58 -0.38 19.56
C ALA A 69 -2.95 1.01 19.33
N LEU A 70 -3.54 1.82 18.45
CA LEU A 70 -3.15 3.19 18.19
C LEU A 70 -3.31 4.07 19.45
N LEU A 71 -4.43 3.96 20.18
CA LEU A 71 -4.66 4.68 21.43
C LEU A 71 -3.66 4.28 22.52
N MET A 72 -3.25 3.01 22.56
CA MET A 72 -2.20 2.51 23.45
C MET A 72 -0.77 2.82 22.96
N ARG A 73 -0.62 3.54 21.84
CA ARG A 73 0.68 3.89 21.22
C ARG A 73 1.55 2.68 20.87
N LEU A 74 0.95 1.52 20.61
CA LEU A 74 1.68 0.31 20.22
C LEU A 74 2.29 0.46 18.81
N PRO A 75 3.50 -0.08 18.55
CA PRO A 75 4.18 0.03 17.26
C PRO A 75 3.69 -1.02 16.25
N VAL A 76 2.38 -1.04 16.00
CA VAL A 76 1.72 -1.94 15.04
C VAL A 76 1.07 -1.13 13.93
N GLY A 77 1.23 -1.60 12.69
CA GLY A 77 0.60 -0.98 11.52
C GLY A 77 -0.62 -1.77 11.03
N VAL A 78 -1.39 -1.18 10.12
CA VAL A 78 -2.52 -1.85 9.46
C VAL A 78 -2.06 -3.12 8.71
N GLY A 79 -0.88 -3.08 8.10
CA GLY A 79 -0.26 -4.22 7.44
C GLY A 79 0.01 -5.41 8.37
N ASP A 80 0.26 -5.17 9.66
CA ASP A 80 0.43 -6.26 10.64
C ASP A 80 -0.90 -6.96 10.91
N PHE A 81 -1.97 -6.21 11.16
CA PHE A 81 -3.30 -6.79 11.35
C PHE A 81 -3.78 -7.55 10.12
N TYR A 82 -3.49 -7.02 8.93
CA TYR A 82 -3.75 -7.73 7.68
C TYR A 82 -3.01 -9.08 7.62
N ARG A 83 -1.71 -9.10 7.99
CA ARG A 83 -0.91 -10.33 8.05
C ARG A 83 -1.47 -11.34 9.04
N MET A 84 -1.84 -10.89 10.25
CA MET A 84 -2.43 -11.76 11.29
C MET A 84 -3.74 -12.40 10.81
N VAL A 85 -4.58 -11.64 10.11
CA VAL A 85 -5.83 -12.13 9.53
C VAL A 85 -5.58 -13.17 8.44
N MET A 86 -4.65 -12.90 7.52
CA MET A 86 -4.31 -13.83 6.45
C MET A 86 -3.71 -15.14 6.99
N ARG A 87 -2.98 -15.09 8.11
CA ARG A 87 -2.42 -16.27 8.79
C ARG A 87 -3.42 -17.06 9.64
N GLY A 88 -4.65 -16.57 9.80
CA GLY A 88 -5.63 -17.20 10.68
C GLY A 88 -5.34 -17.01 12.17
N GLU A 89 -4.41 -16.14 12.55
CA GLU A 89 -4.16 -15.80 13.97
C GLU A 89 -5.34 -15.00 14.56
N VAL A 90 -6.04 -14.26 13.71
CA VAL A 90 -7.27 -13.55 14.04
C VAL A 90 -8.43 -14.18 13.26
N PRO A 91 -9.50 -14.63 13.95
CA PRO A 91 -10.65 -15.21 13.27
C PRO A 91 -11.37 -14.12 12.46
N PHE A 92 -11.34 -14.26 11.14
CA PHE A 92 -11.99 -13.34 10.22
C PHE A 92 -12.81 -14.07 9.13
N ILE A 93 -12.49 -15.33 8.88
CA ILE A 93 -12.94 -16.07 7.71
C ILE A 93 -13.73 -17.28 8.21
N ARG A 94 -14.98 -17.41 7.78
CA ARG A 94 -16.04 -18.22 8.42
C ARG A 94 -16.04 -18.17 9.95
N ILE A 95 -16.07 -16.95 10.48
CA ILE A 95 -16.26 -16.74 11.92
C ILE A 95 -17.51 -17.42 12.49
N VAL A 96 -18.50 -17.72 11.65
CA VAL A 96 -19.74 -18.42 12.03
C VAL A 96 -19.46 -19.79 12.66
N LYS A 97 -18.33 -20.44 12.36
CA LYS A 97 -17.90 -21.70 13.00
C LYS A 97 -17.51 -21.49 14.47
N ASP A 98 -16.95 -20.33 14.81
CA ASP A 98 -16.51 -19.99 16.16
C ASP A 98 -17.64 -19.46 17.04
N ILE A 99 -18.79 -19.11 16.43
CA ILE A 99 -19.98 -18.65 17.17
C ILE A 99 -20.67 -19.86 17.82
N PRO A 100 -20.98 -19.81 19.13
CA PRO A 100 -21.72 -20.87 19.80
C PRO A 100 -23.04 -21.19 19.09
N ARG A 101 -23.34 -22.49 18.92
CA ARG A 101 -24.52 -22.95 18.17
C ARG A 101 -25.83 -22.34 18.66
N GLU A 102 -25.98 -22.20 19.98
CA GLU A 102 -27.18 -21.61 20.60
C GLU A 102 -27.45 -20.18 20.14
N MET A 103 -26.40 -19.40 19.86
CA MET A 103 -26.52 -18.05 19.32
C MET A 103 -26.75 -18.08 17.82
N ARG A 104 -25.99 -18.91 17.11
CA ARG A 104 -26.06 -19.06 15.65
C ARG A 104 -27.47 -19.46 15.19
N ASP A 105 -28.07 -20.45 15.84
CA ASP A 105 -29.37 -20.99 15.44
C ASP A 105 -30.53 -20.01 15.75
N ARG A 106 -30.29 -19.01 16.60
CA ARG A 106 -31.25 -17.93 16.93
C ARG A 106 -31.02 -16.66 16.11
N LEU A 107 -29.92 -16.57 15.36
CA LEU A 107 -29.56 -15.37 14.63
C LEU A 107 -30.24 -15.38 13.25
N PRO A 108 -30.97 -14.31 12.87
CA PRO A 108 -31.51 -14.17 11.52
C PRO A 108 -30.42 -14.30 10.43
N GLN A 109 -30.81 -14.86 9.28
CA GLN A 109 -29.89 -15.10 8.16
C GLN A 109 -29.20 -13.83 7.65
N GLU A 110 -29.86 -12.68 7.77
CA GLU A 110 -29.33 -11.37 7.37
C GLU A 110 -28.08 -11.00 8.17
N PHE A 111 -28.11 -11.17 9.50
CA PHE A 111 -26.95 -10.89 10.35
C PHE A 111 -25.85 -11.94 10.17
N ILE A 112 -26.21 -13.19 9.90
CA ILE A 112 -25.23 -14.23 9.51
C ILE A 112 -24.50 -13.78 8.23
N SER A 113 -25.22 -13.25 7.23
CA SER A 113 -24.62 -12.79 5.98
C SER A 113 -23.67 -11.60 6.15
N ILE A 114 -23.87 -10.75 7.16
CA ILE A 114 -22.99 -9.62 7.48
C ILE A 114 -21.69 -10.11 8.18
N LEU A 115 -21.81 -11.15 9.00
CA LEU A 115 -20.68 -11.78 9.69
C LEU A 115 -19.88 -12.71 8.77
N GLU A 116 -20.53 -13.32 7.79
CA GLU A 116 -19.91 -14.24 6.84
C GLU A 116 -19.21 -13.49 5.71
N THR A 117 -17.89 -13.42 5.80
CA THR A 117 -17.05 -12.84 4.76
C THR A 117 -16.85 -13.83 3.61
N THR A 118 -17.58 -13.61 2.52
CA THR A 118 -17.43 -14.42 1.28
C THR A 118 -16.21 -14.03 0.45
N ARG A 119 -15.61 -12.88 0.73
CA ARG A 119 -14.45 -12.34 0.01
C ARG A 119 -13.25 -12.21 0.94
N LEU A 120 -12.08 -12.49 0.40
CA LEU A 120 -10.82 -12.25 1.10
C LEU A 120 -10.67 -10.76 1.39
N LEU A 121 -10.16 -10.47 2.59
CA LEU A 121 -9.82 -9.11 2.97
C LEU A 121 -8.75 -8.59 2.01
N GLN A 122 -8.98 -7.42 1.43
CA GLN A 122 -7.89 -6.68 0.78
C GLN A 122 -7.35 -5.68 1.79
N ALA A 123 -6.04 -5.54 1.85
CA ALA A 123 -5.39 -4.69 2.83
C ALA A 123 -5.81 -3.20 2.72
N GLU A 124 -6.10 -2.73 1.50
CA GLU A 124 -6.63 -1.37 1.27
C GLU A 124 -8.03 -1.15 1.86
N HIS A 125 -8.87 -2.18 1.91
CA HIS A 125 -10.19 -2.08 2.55
C HIS A 125 -10.05 -1.88 4.07
N LEU A 126 -8.99 -2.42 4.69
CA LEU A 126 -8.74 -2.24 6.11
C LEU A 126 -8.32 -0.79 6.41
N HIS A 127 -7.42 -0.21 5.60
CA HIS A 127 -7.10 1.22 5.65
C HIS A 127 -8.34 2.11 5.48
N GLY A 128 -9.25 1.72 4.57
CA GLY A 128 -10.53 2.37 4.36
C GLY A 128 -11.42 2.31 5.60
N ALA A 129 -11.62 1.12 6.18
CA ALA A 129 -12.44 0.91 7.37
C ALA A 129 -11.90 1.66 8.60
N VAL A 130 -10.58 1.68 8.78
CA VAL A 130 -9.92 2.47 9.83
C VAL A 130 -10.24 3.96 9.67
N SER A 131 -10.12 4.48 8.44
CA SER A 131 -10.44 5.89 8.14
C SER A 131 -11.91 6.21 8.40
N ASP A 132 -12.82 5.32 8.00
CA ASP A 132 -14.27 5.48 8.21
C ASP A 132 -14.63 5.51 9.70
N LEU A 133 -14.02 4.62 10.50
CA LEU A 133 -14.23 4.61 11.94
C LEU A 133 -13.66 5.87 12.60
N LEU A 134 -12.46 6.31 12.21
CA LEU A 134 -11.87 7.54 12.75
C LEU A 134 -12.79 8.75 12.53
N LEU A 135 -13.33 8.90 11.31
CA LEU A 135 -14.30 9.96 11.00
C LEU A 135 -15.60 9.81 11.81
N LEU A 136 -16.08 8.57 12.00
CA LEU A 136 -17.26 8.29 12.81
C LEU A 136 -17.04 8.71 14.28
N TYR A 137 -15.93 8.30 14.89
CA TYR A 137 -15.65 8.61 16.30
C TYR A 137 -15.36 10.09 16.51
N HIS A 138 -14.65 10.73 15.58
CA HIS A 138 -14.46 12.18 15.60
C HIS A 138 -15.79 12.92 15.44
N GLY A 139 -16.63 12.54 14.47
CA GLY A 139 -17.90 13.20 14.20
C GLY A 139 -18.96 13.02 15.29
N LYS A 140 -19.07 11.84 15.90
CA LYS A 140 -20.10 11.54 16.91
C LYS A 140 -19.66 11.82 18.35
N PHE A 141 -18.40 11.53 18.68
CA PHE A 141 -17.91 11.60 20.06
C PHE A 141 -16.87 12.70 20.28
N ASN A 142 -16.50 13.45 19.23
CA ASN A 142 -15.42 14.44 19.25
C ASN A 142 -14.10 13.83 19.77
N MET A 143 -13.91 12.54 19.51
CA MET A 143 -12.78 11.77 20.00
C MET A 143 -11.55 12.05 19.12
N GLN A 144 -10.46 12.46 19.76
CA GLN A 144 -9.19 12.69 19.09
C GLN A 144 -8.31 11.44 19.18
N PHE A 145 -7.76 11.03 18.05
CA PHE A 145 -6.80 9.93 18.01
C PHE A 145 -5.39 10.49 17.93
N PRO A 146 -4.42 9.86 18.61
CA PRO A 146 -3.04 10.28 18.55
C PRO A 146 -2.46 10.11 17.14
N SER A 147 -1.43 10.90 16.83
CA SER A 147 -0.58 10.65 15.68
C SER A 147 0.09 9.27 15.76
N LEU A 148 0.45 8.75 14.58
CA LEU A 148 1.16 7.49 14.45
C LEU A 148 2.43 7.50 15.32
N ASN A 149 2.76 6.36 15.94
CA ASN A 149 4.05 6.16 16.62
C ASN A 149 5.18 6.00 15.57
N TRP A 150 5.39 7.07 14.80
CA TRP A 150 6.22 7.09 13.60
C TRP A 150 7.70 6.79 13.86
N PRO A 151 8.35 7.16 14.99
CA PRO A 151 9.77 6.84 15.17
C PRO A 151 10.01 5.33 15.23
N VAL A 152 9.17 4.61 15.99
CA VAL A 152 9.30 3.16 16.13
C VAL A 152 8.85 2.45 14.86
N LEU A 153 7.79 2.93 14.21
CA LEU A 153 7.33 2.37 12.94
C LEU A 153 8.30 2.64 11.79
N LEU A 154 8.97 3.80 11.76
CA LEU A 154 10.02 4.09 10.78
C LEU A 154 11.18 3.13 10.94
N TYR A 155 11.66 2.94 12.18
CA TYR A 155 12.69 1.96 12.47
C TYR A 155 12.26 0.55 12.09
N LYS A 156 11.02 0.17 12.40
CA LYS A 156 10.44 -1.13 12.00
C LYS A 156 10.42 -1.31 10.47
N TYR A 157 10.04 -0.30 9.71
CA TYR A 157 10.04 -0.35 8.23
C TYR A 157 11.46 -0.47 7.67
N VAL A 158 12.41 0.33 8.17
CA VAL A 158 13.82 0.24 7.79
C VAL A 158 14.38 -1.15 8.10
N LYS A 159 14.09 -1.69 9.29
CA LYS A 159 14.52 -3.03 9.72
C LYS A 159 13.89 -4.13 8.85
N ARG A 160 12.58 -4.08 8.58
CA ARG A 160 11.86 -5.07 7.76
C ARG A 160 12.26 -5.06 6.28
N LEU A 161 12.58 -3.89 5.73
CA LEU A 161 13.12 -3.75 4.39
C LEU A 161 14.63 -4.01 4.32
N ALA A 162 15.27 -4.28 5.46
CA ALA A 162 16.70 -4.53 5.59
C ALA A 162 17.56 -3.41 4.96
N LEU A 163 17.12 -2.17 5.15
CA LEU A 163 17.78 -0.97 4.62
C LEU A 163 18.85 -0.46 5.60
N PRO A 164 19.90 0.23 5.11
CA PRO A 164 20.87 0.90 5.96
C PRO A 164 20.21 1.92 6.91
N LEU A 165 20.78 2.08 8.12
CA LEU A 165 20.22 2.98 9.13
C LEU A 165 20.19 4.46 8.70
N ASP A 166 20.96 4.83 7.68
CA ASP A 166 21.00 6.17 7.10
C ASP A 166 19.66 6.63 6.50
N ILE A 167 18.78 5.69 6.17
CA ILE A 167 17.42 5.99 5.73
C ILE A 167 16.62 6.68 6.84
N TYR A 168 16.85 6.34 8.11
CA TYR A 168 16.13 6.91 9.24
C TYR A 168 16.29 8.45 9.36
N PRO A 169 17.52 9.01 9.46
CA PRO A 169 17.70 10.46 9.50
C PRO A 169 17.28 11.14 8.20
N ALA A 170 17.41 10.49 7.03
CA ALA A 170 16.94 11.03 5.77
C ALA A 170 15.42 11.18 5.73
N ALA A 171 14.68 10.15 6.15
CA ALA A 171 13.22 10.19 6.22
C ALA A 171 12.72 11.23 7.24
N LYS A 172 13.40 11.38 8.38
CA LYS A 172 13.11 12.43 9.36
C LYS A 172 13.29 13.83 8.76
N LYS A 173 14.36 14.08 8.00
CA LYS A 173 14.57 15.37 7.32
C LYS A 173 13.48 15.65 6.28
N LEU A 174 13.09 14.64 5.49
CA LEU A 174 12.01 14.77 4.51
C LEU A 174 10.65 15.02 5.18
N GLN A 175 10.40 14.40 6.34
CA GLN A 175 9.19 14.64 7.13
C GLN A 175 9.06 16.11 7.55
N HIS A 176 10.13 16.71 8.08
CA HIS A 176 10.14 18.13 8.41
C HIS A 176 9.93 19.03 7.19
N LEU A 177 10.54 18.69 6.04
CA LEU A 177 10.38 19.45 4.79
C LEU A 177 8.94 19.43 4.27
N LEU A 178 8.28 18.26 4.33
CA LEU A 178 6.92 18.08 3.84
C LEU A 178 5.84 18.46 4.86
N GLY A 179 6.22 18.78 6.10
CA GLY A 179 5.28 19.12 7.17
C GLY A 179 4.36 17.97 7.57
N PHE A 180 4.79 16.71 7.41
CA PHE A 180 3.96 15.56 7.76
C PHE A 180 3.92 15.38 9.28
N ASN A 181 2.75 15.54 9.89
CA ASN A 181 2.53 15.32 11.33
C ASN A 181 2.11 13.88 11.67
N PHE A 182 1.83 13.05 10.64
CA PHE A 182 1.31 11.69 10.76
C PHE A 182 0.02 11.58 11.61
N GLU A 183 -0.79 12.63 11.59
CA GLU A 183 -2.13 12.61 12.17
C GLU A 183 -3.13 12.08 11.15
N PHE A 184 -4.19 11.46 11.65
CA PHE A 184 -5.29 11.05 10.80
C PHE A 184 -6.20 12.26 10.50
N PRO A 185 -6.70 12.38 9.25
CA PRO A 185 -7.56 13.49 8.88
C PRO A 185 -8.88 13.44 9.65
N THR A 186 -9.29 14.57 10.21
CA THR A 186 -10.56 14.75 10.92
C THR A 186 -11.75 14.99 9.99
N SER A 187 -11.48 15.39 8.75
CA SER A 187 -12.46 15.52 7.67
C SER A 187 -11.82 15.23 6.32
N ILE A 188 -12.55 14.57 5.44
CA ILE A 188 -12.10 14.25 4.08
C ILE A 188 -13.01 14.97 3.09
N SER A 189 -12.50 16.04 2.48
CA SER A 189 -13.17 16.72 1.37
C SER A 189 -12.73 16.13 0.03
N GLY A 190 -13.69 15.59 -0.74
CA GLY A 190 -13.46 15.03 -2.08
C GLY A 190 -12.99 13.57 -2.08
N ARG A 191 -12.20 13.19 -3.10
CA ARG A 191 -11.70 11.81 -3.24
C ARG A 191 -10.58 11.52 -2.24
N ARG A 192 -10.60 10.31 -1.65
CA ARG A 192 -9.51 9.82 -0.78
C ARG A 192 -8.20 9.83 -1.53
N ARG A 193 -7.20 10.50 -0.98
CA ARG A 193 -5.84 10.53 -1.50
C ARG A 193 -4.96 9.57 -0.69
N PRO A 194 -4.06 8.81 -1.32
CA PRO A 194 -3.14 7.92 -0.60
C PRO A 194 -2.36 8.62 0.53
N LEU A 195 -1.90 9.85 0.32
CA LEU A 195 -1.19 10.63 1.34
C LEU A 195 -2.05 11.15 2.49
N GLN A 196 -3.36 10.91 2.52
CA GLN A 196 -4.18 11.19 3.72
C GLN A 196 -3.95 10.15 4.82
N LEU A 197 -3.42 8.98 4.48
CA LEU A 197 -3.13 7.92 5.43
C LEU A 197 -1.70 8.10 5.96
N PRO A 198 -1.50 8.23 7.29
CA PRO A 198 -0.19 8.50 7.86
C PRO A 198 0.82 7.36 7.64
N GLU A 199 0.35 6.10 7.58
CA GLU A 199 1.24 4.97 7.25
C GLU A 199 1.77 5.04 5.81
N LEU A 200 0.94 5.52 4.87
CA LEU A 200 1.34 5.70 3.48
C LEU A 200 2.28 6.90 3.32
N GLN A 201 2.09 7.96 4.10
CA GLN A 201 3.06 9.06 4.20
C GLN A 201 4.42 8.51 4.66
N LEU A 202 4.44 7.72 5.74
CA LEU A 202 5.67 7.19 6.32
C LEU A 202 6.44 6.30 5.35
N VAL A 203 5.77 5.33 4.70
CA VAL A 203 6.44 4.47 3.72
C VAL A 203 6.87 5.23 2.47
N ALA A 204 6.11 6.24 2.04
CA ALA A 204 6.50 7.08 0.91
C ALA A 204 7.82 7.82 1.19
N LEU A 205 7.99 8.32 2.43
CA LEU A 205 9.26 8.92 2.87
C LEU A 205 10.40 7.90 2.82
N VAL A 206 10.19 6.67 3.31
CA VAL A 206 11.19 5.60 3.27
C VAL A 206 11.61 5.29 1.82
N VAL A 207 10.64 5.16 0.91
CA VAL A 207 10.89 4.88 -0.51
C VAL A 207 11.67 6.04 -1.15
N ILE A 208 11.26 7.29 -0.91
CA ILE A 208 11.96 8.47 -1.46
C ILE A 208 13.37 8.58 -0.89
N SER A 209 13.56 8.41 0.42
CA SER A 209 14.90 8.39 1.04
C SER A 209 15.78 7.29 0.46
N THR A 210 15.21 6.10 0.22
CA THR A 210 15.92 5.00 -0.42
C THR A 210 16.33 5.38 -1.84
N LYS A 211 15.43 5.94 -2.65
CA LYS A 211 15.75 6.39 -4.01
C LYS A 211 16.82 7.48 -4.07
N LEU A 212 16.85 8.38 -3.07
CA LEU A 212 17.83 9.47 -3.00
C LEU A 212 19.23 8.98 -2.61
N LEU A 213 19.32 8.05 -1.65
CA LEU A 213 20.58 7.58 -1.10
C LEU A 213 21.12 6.35 -1.86
N PHE A 214 20.23 5.44 -2.25
CA PHE A 214 20.53 4.17 -2.92
C PHE A 214 19.61 4.01 -4.14
N PRO A 215 19.92 4.66 -5.27
CA PRO A 215 19.08 4.58 -6.46
C PRO A 215 19.01 3.15 -7.05
N PHE A 216 17.95 2.85 -7.80
CA PHE A 216 17.70 1.54 -8.43
C PHE A 216 18.32 1.42 -9.83
N ASP A 217 19.33 2.22 -10.15
CA ASP A 217 19.98 2.26 -11.46
C ASP A 217 21.45 1.83 -11.37
N ASP A 218 22.01 1.49 -12.53
CA ASP A 218 23.42 1.09 -12.65
C ASP A 218 24.35 2.32 -12.81
N VAL A 219 23.83 3.52 -12.55
CA VAL A 219 24.59 4.76 -12.73
C VAL A 219 25.51 4.98 -11.53
N GLU A 220 26.78 4.96 -11.86
CA GLU A 220 27.90 5.15 -10.97
C GLU A 220 27.97 6.57 -10.41
N ARG A 221 27.72 6.79 -9.12
CA ARG A 221 27.76 8.11 -8.45
C ARG A 221 28.79 8.17 -7.32
N TYR A 222 29.54 9.26 -7.23
CA TYR A 222 30.71 9.34 -6.35
C TYR A 222 30.54 10.37 -5.22
N PRO A 223 30.49 9.94 -3.95
CA PRO A 223 30.40 10.85 -2.79
C PRO A 223 31.65 11.73 -2.65
N THR A 224 31.48 12.87 -1.97
CA THR A 224 32.56 13.84 -1.73
C THR A 224 33.31 13.56 -0.43
N ASN A 225 32.61 13.08 0.60
CA ASN A 225 33.16 12.72 1.90
C ASN A 225 32.91 11.24 2.25
N ILE A 226 33.80 10.65 3.05
CA ILE A 226 33.69 9.31 3.61
C ILE A 226 32.52 9.21 4.61
N GLU A 227 32.16 10.33 5.24
CA GLU A 227 31.02 10.39 6.18
C GLU A 227 29.65 10.38 5.48
N GLU A 228 29.62 10.46 4.14
CA GLU A 228 28.36 10.39 3.42
C GLU A 228 27.79 8.96 3.42
N PRO A 229 26.48 8.79 3.65
CA PRO A 229 25.84 7.47 3.65
C PRO A 229 25.88 6.77 2.27
N THR A 230 26.07 7.56 1.21
CA THR A 230 26.14 7.13 -0.20
C THR A 230 27.47 6.47 -0.55
N VAL A 231 28.42 6.39 0.40
CA VAL A 231 29.62 5.54 0.30
C VAL A 231 29.24 4.06 0.25
N GLN A 232 28.12 3.68 0.88
CA GLN A 232 27.62 2.31 0.81
C GLN A 232 26.73 2.14 -0.43
N VAL A 233 26.84 1.01 -1.12
CA VAL A 233 26.01 0.66 -2.27
C VAL A 233 25.33 -0.67 -2.01
N ILE A 234 24.02 -0.69 -2.27
CA ILE A 234 23.19 -1.88 -2.18
C ILE A 234 23.19 -2.58 -3.53
N ASP A 235 23.48 -3.88 -3.54
CA ASP A 235 23.21 -4.74 -4.69
C ASP A 235 21.74 -5.18 -4.64
N TRP A 236 20.89 -4.49 -5.42
CA TRP A 236 19.44 -4.75 -5.41
C TRP A 236 19.05 -6.16 -5.84
N SER A 237 19.89 -6.82 -6.65
CA SER A 237 19.65 -8.20 -7.09
C SER A 237 19.84 -9.18 -5.93
N LEU A 238 20.91 -9.01 -5.16
CA LEU A 238 21.18 -9.82 -3.97
C LEU A 238 20.22 -9.49 -2.83
N TRP A 239 19.88 -8.20 -2.64
CA TRP A 239 18.86 -7.77 -1.69
C TRP A 239 17.52 -8.46 -1.97
N SER A 240 17.10 -8.53 -3.24
CA SER A 240 15.86 -9.22 -3.63
C SER A 240 15.93 -10.73 -3.31
N GLN A 241 17.08 -11.37 -3.50
CA GLN A 241 17.28 -12.77 -3.13
C GLN A 241 17.21 -13.00 -1.61
N ILE A 242 17.81 -12.11 -0.81
CA ILE A 242 17.72 -12.17 0.65
C ILE A 242 16.27 -12.01 1.12
N GLN A 243 15.54 -11.04 0.56
CA GLN A 243 14.12 -10.84 0.88
C GLN A 243 13.27 -12.06 0.51
N ARG A 244 13.52 -12.67 -0.65
CA ARG A 244 12.86 -13.92 -1.05
C ARG A 244 13.20 -15.07 -0.11
N HIS A 245 14.44 -15.19 0.35
CA HIS A 245 14.83 -16.22 1.32
C HIS A 245 14.09 -16.04 2.65
N PHE A 246 13.95 -14.81 3.13
CA PHE A 246 13.17 -14.50 4.33
C PHE A 246 11.68 -14.81 4.16
N ASP A 247 11.07 -14.36 3.06
CA ASP A 247 9.67 -14.66 2.75
C ASP A 247 9.42 -16.16 2.50
N ASN A 248 10.45 -16.88 2.05
CA ASN A 248 10.42 -18.33 1.87
C ASN A 248 10.66 -19.10 3.17
N ARG A 249 11.19 -18.49 4.23
CA ARG A 249 11.29 -19.16 5.54
C ARG A 249 9.91 -19.56 6.07
N GLU A 250 8.90 -18.77 5.73
CA GLU A 250 7.48 -19.05 6.02
C GLU A 250 6.93 -20.21 5.19
N THR A 251 7.64 -20.62 4.13
CA THR A 251 7.36 -21.77 3.26
C THR A 251 8.59 -22.67 3.20
N PRO A 252 8.86 -23.49 4.23
CA PRO A 252 9.96 -24.44 4.16
C PRO A 252 9.82 -25.28 2.89
N ALA A 253 10.96 -25.63 2.28
CA ALA A 253 11.00 -26.18 0.92
C ALA A 253 10.02 -27.35 0.75
N GLY A 254 9.01 -27.17 -0.11
CA GLY A 254 7.96 -28.17 -0.36
C GLY A 254 6.71 -28.06 0.51
N GLN A 255 6.55 -26.97 1.28
CA GLN A 255 5.33 -26.61 2.00
C GLN A 255 4.69 -25.33 1.42
N LEU A 256 3.40 -25.15 1.69
CA LEU A 256 2.58 -24.07 1.18
C LEU A 256 2.69 -22.82 2.05
N GLY A 257 2.92 -23.01 3.36
CA GLY A 257 3.25 -21.98 4.34
C GLY A 257 2.05 -21.20 4.87
N LYS A 258 2.09 -20.90 6.17
CA LYS A 258 0.99 -20.27 6.92
C LYS A 258 0.53 -18.94 6.30
N GLY A 259 -0.74 -18.87 5.95
CA GLY A 259 -1.44 -17.74 5.35
C GLY A 259 -1.40 -17.67 3.82
N LYS A 260 -0.69 -18.58 3.14
CA LYS A 260 -0.73 -18.71 1.67
C LYS A 260 -1.76 -19.73 1.22
N GLU A 261 -2.21 -20.62 2.10
CA GLU A 261 -3.24 -21.65 1.85
C GLU A 261 -4.56 -21.02 1.41
N ILE A 262 -4.89 -19.86 1.97
CA ILE A 262 -6.11 -19.16 1.60
C ILE A 262 -6.04 -18.44 0.24
N LEU A 263 -4.82 -18.18 -0.24
CA LEU A 263 -4.59 -17.49 -1.51
C LEU A 263 -4.51 -18.45 -2.70
N VAL A 264 -4.60 -19.76 -2.46
CA VAL A 264 -4.54 -20.80 -3.48
C VAL A 264 -5.64 -20.63 -4.51
N THR A 265 -5.25 -20.49 -5.77
CA THR A 265 -6.19 -20.48 -6.90
C THR A 265 -6.23 -21.85 -7.59
N GLU A 266 -7.27 -22.08 -8.38
CA GLU A 266 -7.43 -23.31 -9.18
C GLU A 266 -6.22 -23.61 -10.07
N ARG A 267 -5.51 -22.57 -10.54
CA ARG A 267 -4.33 -22.72 -11.39
C ARG A 267 -3.12 -23.21 -10.61
N ASP A 268 -3.00 -22.82 -9.35
CA ASP A 268 -1.87 -23.15 -8.50
C ASP A 268 -1.91 -24.63 -8.10
N VAL A 269 -3.10 -25.23 -8.00
CA VAL A 269 -3.27 -26.67 -7.73
C VAL A 269 -2.50 -27.54 -8.72
N PHE A 270 -2.36 -27.10 -9.98
CA PHE A 270 -1.62 -27.85 -11.00
C PHE A 270 -0.10 -27.78 -10.86
N SER A 271 0.43 -26.77 -10.15
CA SER A 271 1.87 -26.58 -9.93
C SER A 271 2.34 -27.02 -8.54
N MET A 272 1.40 -27.40 -7.66
CA MET A 272 1.69 -27.87 -6.31
C MET A 272 2.33 -29.26 -6.29
N THR A 273 3.25 -29.43 -5.35
CA THR A 273 3.79 -30.73 -5.00
C THR A 273 2.77 -31.55 -4.17
N PRO A 274 2.86 -32.88 -4.13
CA PRO A 274 1.96 -33.71 -3.33
C PRO A 274 1.93 -33.31 -1.85
N SER A 275 3.08 -32.96 -1.25
CA SER A 275 3.15 -32.50 0.14
C SER A 275 2.43 -31.17 0.37
N GLN A 276 2.50 -30.25 -0.60
CA GLN A 276 1.76 -28.98 -0.56
C GLN A 276 0.25 -29.20 -0.68
N LEU A 277 -0.17 -30.20 -1.45
CA LEU A 277 -1.57 -30.57 -1.57
C LEU A 277 -2.09 -31.17 -0.26
N ASP A 278 -1.33 -32.06 0.37
CA ASP A 278 -1.67 -32.66 1.66
C ASP A 278 -1.80 -31.58 2.75
N GLU A 279 -0.84 -30.66 2.84
CA GLU A 279 -0.90 -29.51 3.76
C GLU A 279 -2.13 -28.61 3.50
N TYR A 280 -2.46 -28.36 2.22
CA TYR A 280 -3.67 -27.63 1.87
C TYR A 280 -4.94 -28.37 2.29
N MET A 281 -4.97 -29.70 2.15
CA MET A 281 -6.10 -30.53 2.58
C MET A 281 -6.25 -30.56 4.11
N ASP A 282 -5.14 -30.65 4.85
CA ASP A 282 -5.13 -30.55 6.31
C ASP A 282 -5.61 -29.17 6.79
N TRP A 283 -5.13 -28.11 6.14
CA TRP A 283 -5.60 -26.74 6.39
C TRP A 283 -7.10 -26.59 6.08
N TYR A 284 -7.57 -27.19 4.98
CA TYR A 284 -8.98 -27.20 4.59
C TYR A 284 -9.82 -27.95 5.63
N GLU A 285 -9.38 -29.12 6.09
CA GLU A 285 -10.06 -29.90 7.12
C GLU A 285 -10.21 -29.08 8.41
N ASN A 286 -9.11 -28.50 8.91
CA ASN A 286 -9.12 -27.75 10.16
C ASN A 286 -9.96 -26.45 10.09
N ASN A 287 -9.88 -25.71 8.98
CA ASN A 287 -10.52 -24.40 8.87
C ASN A 287 -11.94 -24.47 8.29
N TRP A 288 -12.19 -25.35 7.31
CA TRP A 288 -13.45 -25.38 6.56
C TRP A 288 -14.42 -26.48 6.95
N LEU A 289 -13.99 -27.58 7.56
CA LEU A 289 -14.92 -28.60 8.02
C LEU A 289 -15.49 -28.23 9.40
N ASP A 290 -16.80 -28.37 9.52
CA ASP A 290 -17.53 -28.20 10.78
C ASP A 290 -17.77 -29.60 11.36
N ALA A 291 -16.82 -30.11 12.14
CA ALA A 291 -16.93 -31.40 12.84
C ALA A 291 -18.14 -31.47 13.81
N SER A 292 -18.80 -30.33 13.99
CA SER A 292 -19.94 -30.14 14.86
C SER A 292 -21.26 -30.55 14.18
N LYS A 293 -21.31 -30.63 12.84
CA LYS A 293 -22.49 -31.14 12.11
C LYS A 293 -22.60 -32.65 12.29
N VAL A 294 -23.84 -33.13 12.47
CA VAL A 294 -24.15 -34.55 12.67
C VAL A 294 -23.52 -35.35 11.53
N SER A 295 -22.61 -36.27 11.90
CA SER A 295 -21.93 -37.16 10.96
C SER A 295 -22.96 -37.88 10.12
N ASN A 296 -22.91 -37.66 8.80
CA ASN A 296 -23.72 -38.42 7.86
C ASN A 296 -23.20 -39.87 7.90
N PRO A 297 -24.03 -40.91 8.02
CA PRO A 297 -23.55 -42.30 8.00
C PRO A 297 -22.74 -42.64 6.75
N LEU A 298 -22.94 -41.91 5.64
CA LEU A 298 -22.07 -42.01 4.45
C LEU A 298 -20.66 -41.45 4.69
N ALA A 299 -20.52 -40.37 5.46
CA ALA A 299 -19.22 -39.77 5.79
C ALA A 299 -18.40 -40.68 6.70
N GLU A 300 -19.03 -41.51 7.54
CA GLU A 300 -18.32 -42.51 8.35
C GLU A 300 -17.66 -43.63 7.52
N LEU A 301 -18.14 -43.85 6.28
CA LEU A 301 -17.51 -44.78 5.34
C LEU A 301 -16.23 -44.21 4.72
N PHE A 302 -16.01 -42.89 4.83
CA PHE A 302 -14.88 -42.16 4.27
C PHE A 302 -14.28 -41.23 5.34
N PRO A 303 -13.59 -41.78 6.35
CA PRO A 303 -13.01 -40.98 7.42
C PRO A 303 -12.07 -39.91 6.84
N THR A 304 -12.29 -38.66 7.22
CA THR A 304 -11.37 -37.55 6.93
C THR A 304 -10.25 -37.56 7.96
N GLY A 305 -9.01 -37.39 7.49
CA GLY A 305 -7.81 -37.33 8.32
C GLY A 305 -7.11 -38.69 8.56
N PRO A 306 -5.84 -38.64 9.02
CA PRO A 306 -5.10 -39.83 9.43
C PRO A 306 -5.82 -40.56 10.58
N SER A 307 -5.89 -41.89 10.51
CA SER A 307 -6.61 -42.72 11.49
C SER A 307 -6.06 -42.55 12.90
N ALA A 308 -6.67 -41.66 13.72
CA ALA A 308 -6.58 -41.48 15.18
C ALA A 308 -5.22 -41.65 15.92
N GLY A 309 -4.10 -41.77 15.22
CA GLY A 309 -2.79 -42.12 15.75
C GLY A 309 -1.61 -41.61 14.91
N GLU A 310 -1.88 -41.11 13.70
CA GLU A 310 -0.95 -40.32 12.90
C GLU A 310 -1.35 -38.83 12.97
N SER A 311 -1.60 -38.32 14.18
CA SER A 311 -1.25 -36.92 14.39
C SER A 311 0.25 -36.88 14.19
N GLN A 312 0.69 -36.53 12.98
CA GLN A 312 2.02 -35.99 12.79
C GLN A 312 2.02 -34.76 13.68
N ALA A 313 2.41 -34.95 14.95
CA ALA A 313 2.91 -33.90 15.77
C ALA A 313 4.02 -33.34 14.92
N THR A 314 3.71 -32.24 14.22
CA THR A 314 4.69 -31.42 13.56
C THR A 314 5.65 -31.15 14.71
N ALA A 315 6.79 -31.84 14.67
CA ALA A 315 7.82 -31.65 15.67
C ALA A 315 7.98 -30.13 15.76
N PRO A 316 8.05 -29.54 16.97
CA PRO A 316 8.36 -28.14 17.07
C PRO A 316 9.78 -27.99 16.50
N THR A 317 9.88 -27.80 15.18
CA THR A 317 10.98 -27.09 14.58
C THR A 317 11.09 -25.84 15.43
N PRO A 318 12.28 -25.51 15.96
CA PRO A 318 12.44 -24.28 16.70
C PRO A 318 12.03 -23.16 15.74
N GLU A 319 10.79 -22.68 15.87
CA GLU A 319 10.33 -21.50 15.18
C GLU A 319 11.18 -20.40 15.79
N LEU A 320 12.31 -20.10 15.13
CA LEU A 320 13.08 -18.89 15.39
C LEU A 320 12.07 -17.77 15.55
N THR A 321 12.16 -16.98 16.61
CA THR A 321 11.21 -15.90 16.79
C THR A 321 11.25 -14.95 15.58
N ASP A 322 10.13 -14.31 15.25
CA ASP A 322 10.06 -13.35 14.13
C ASP A 322 11.15 -12.25 14.26
N GLU A 323 11.54 -11.93 15.49
CA GLU A 323 12.62 -10.98 15.78
C GLU A 323 14.00 -11.50 15.40
N GLU A 324 14.34 -12.75 15.76
CA GLU A 324 15.60 -13.40 15.38
C GLU A 324 15.72 -13.53 13.86
N ALA A 325 14.61 -13.88 13.19
CA ALA A 325 14.51 -13.93 11.74
C ALA A 325 14.90 -12.60 11.08
N LEU A 326 14.37 -11.52 11.66
CA LEU A 326 14.56 -10.16 11.17
C LEU A 326 16.00 -9.70 11.39
N ASP A 327 16.62 -10.10 12.49
CA ASP A 327 18.03 -9.82 12.77
C ASP A 327 18.97 -10.56 11.81
N GLU A 328 18.66 -11.82 11.47
CA GLU A 328 19.39 -12.57 10.44
C GLU A 328 19.26 -11.91 9.06
N LEU A 329 18.06 -11.45 8.69
CA LEU A 329 17.81 -10.71 7.45
C LEU A 329 18.66 -9.44 7.38
N VAL A 330 18.66 -8.63 8.45
CA VAL A 330 19.44 -7.39 8.51
C VAL A 330 20.94 -7.68 8.46
N LYS A 331 21.41 -8.72 9.17
CA LYS A 331 22.81 -9.15 9.13
C LYS A 331 23.24 -9.61 7.74
N ALA A 332 22.39 -10.36 7.04
CA ALA A 332 22.66 -10.80 5.67
C ALA A 332 22.73 -9.60 4.71
N SER A 333 21.76 -8.67 4.78
CA SER A 333 21.75 -7.45 3.95
C SER A 333 22.96 -6.56 4.21
N THR A 334 23.28 -6.29 5.47
CA THR A 334 24.43 -5.44 5.85
C THR A 334 25.76 -6.03 5.42
N SER A 335 25.92 -7.36 5.45
CA SER A 335 27.14 -8.02 5.00
C SER A 335 27.43 -7.88 3.50
N GLN A 336 26.42 -7.56 2.70
CA GLN A 336 26.52 -7.44 1.24
C GLN A 336 26.77 -6.01 0.75
N LEU A 337 26.75 -5.02 1.66
CA LEU A 337 26.98 -3.63 1.31
C LEU A 337 28.40 -3.45 0.77
N ARG A 338 28.51 -2.86 -0.42
CA ARG A 338 29.80 -2.57 -1.05
C ARG A 338 30.19 -1.12 -0.78
N ALA A 339 31.47 -0.90 -0.46
CA ALA A 339 32.02 0.44 -0.34
C ALA A 339 32.33 1.01 -1.72
N ARG A 340 31.96 2.26 -1.93
CA ARG A 340 32.23 3.04 -3.13
C ARG A 340 33.42 3.98 -2.90
N GLN A 341 34.16 4.25 -3.97
CA GLN A 341 35.29 5.17 -3.92
C GLN A 341 34.81 6.62 -3.72
N VAL A 342 35.48 7.34 -2.84
CA VAL A 342 35.24 8.76 -2.57
C VAL A 342 36.07 9.59 -3.54
N ILE A 343 35.43 10.52 -4.25
CA ILE A 343 36.11 11.46 -5.16
C ILE A 343 35.85 12.87 -4.64
N ALA A 344 36.83 13.40 -3.89
CA ALA A 344 36.75 14.72 -3.27
C ALA A 344 36.87 15.89 -4.26
N LYS A 345 37.44 15.65 -5.46
CA LYS A 345 37.57 16.68 -6.49
C LYS A 345 36.23 16.92 -7.17
N ASP A 346 35.90 18.20 -7.32
CA ASP A 346 34.60 18.64 -7.83
C ASP A 346 34.66 18.95 -9.32
N ASP A 347 34.83 17.91 -10.13
CA ASP A 347 34.78 18.02 -11.58
C ASP A 347 33.31 17.98 -12.05
N LEU A 348 32.93 18.87 -12.97
CA LEU A 348 31.56 19.02 -13.47
C LEU A 348 30.99 17.73 -14.12
N ASP A 349 31.87 16.85 -14.59
CA ASP A 349 31.50 15.57 -15.21
C ASP A 349 31.35 14.42 -14.20
N THR A 350 31.66 14.62 -12.91
CA THR A 350 31.51 13.57 -11.90
C THR A 350 30.06 13.49 -11.39
N PRO A 351 29.31 12.42 -11.68
CA PRO A 351 27.95 12.26 -11.20
C PRO A 351 27.94 12.13 -9.67
N ARG A 352 27.19 13.00 -8.99
CA ARG A 352 27.07 13.01 -7.53
C ARG A 352 25.88 12.19 -7.04
N PRO A 353 25.93 11.69 -5.79
CA PRO A 353 24.76 11.06 -5.17
C PRO A 353 23.55 12.00 -5.17
N GLY A 354 22.36 11.47 -5.47
CA GLY A 354 21.16 12.28 -5.67
C GLY A 354 21.02 12.93 -7.06
N CYS A 355 22.03 12.85 -7.94
CA CYS A 355 21.87 13.23 -9.34
C CYS A 355 20.99 12.25 -10.13
N SER A 356 20.29 12.76 -11.15
CA SER A 356 19.44 11.96 -12.05
C SER A 356 18.34 11.17 -11.33
N TYR A 357 17.63 11.84 -10.41
CA TYR A 357 16.52 11.22 -9.67
C TYR A 357 15.39 10.79 -10.63
N THR A 358 15.17 9.48 -10.75
CA THR A 358 14.14 8.92 -11.63
C THR A 358 12.77 8.87 -10.92
N ARG A 359 11.72 9.29 -11.62
CA ARG A 359 10.33 9.28 -11.13
C ARG A 359 9.53 8.22 -11.85
N TYR A 360 8.85 7.38 -11.08
CA TYR A 360 7.98 6.33 -11.60
C TYR A 360 6.53 6.77 -11.42
N ARG A 361 5.76 6.85 -12.50
CA ARG A 361 4.35 7.27 -12.44
C ARG A 361 3.40 6.09 -12.54
N THR A 362 3.81 5.04 -13.24
CA THR A 362 3.02 3.84 -13.51
C THR A 362 3.82 2.58 -13.24
N GLU A 363 3.14 1.45 -13.08
CA GLU A 363 3.78 0.14 -12.82
C GLU A 363 4.68 -0.34 -13.96
N SER A 364 4.39 0.09 -15.19
CA SER A 364 5.22 -0.18 -16.37
C SER A 364 6.53 0.59 -16.37
N ASP A 365 6.61 1.70 -15.63
CA ASP A 365 7.84 2.51 -15.55
C ASP A 365 8.88 1.92 -14.59
N LEU A 366 8.51 0.93 -13.77
CA LEU A 366 9.43 0.36 -12.78
C LEU A 366 10.38 -0.67 -13.42
N PRO A 367 11.70 -0.49 -13.25
CA PRO A 367 12.68 -1.56 -13.46
C PRO A 367 12.38 -2.76 -12.56
N ASP A 368 12.82 -3.96 -12.96
CA ASP A 368 12.55 -5.19 -12.20
C ASP A 368 13.11 -5.16 -10.76
N THR A 369 14.27 -4.51 -10.57
CA THR A 369 14.88 -4.29 -9.25
C THR A 369 14.02 -3.38 -8.37
N ALA A 370 13.53 -2.27 -8.92
CA ALA A 370 12.64 -1.36 -8.24
C ALA A 370 11.27 -2.01 -7.97
N ARG A 371 10.75 -2.81 -8.91
CA ARG A 371 9.48 -3.53 -8.74
C ARG A 371 9.52 -4.45 -7.53
N ALA A 372 10.57 -5.26 -7.38
CA ALA A 372 10.74 -6.12 -6.21
C ALA A 372 10.77 -5.31 -4.90
N PHE A 373 11.43 -4.15 -4.88
CA PHE A 373 11.44 -3.28 -3.71
C PHE A 373 10.05 -2.70 -3.41
N TYR A 374 9.35 -2.15 -4.40
CA TYR A 374 8.01 -1.60 -4.22
C TYR A 374 6.99 -2.68 -3.81
N GLU A 375 7.11 -3.91 -4.33
CA GLU A 375 6.27 -5.05 -3.93
C GLU A 375 6.44 -5.38 -2.45
N THR A 376 7.68 -5.52 -1.97
CA THR A 376 7.95 -5.79 -0.55
C THR A 376 7.48 -4.63 0.34
N ALA A 377 7.73 -3.37 -0.03
CA ALA A 377 7.26 -2.21 0.72
C ALA A 377 5.72 -2.13 0.77
N ALA A 378 5.05 -2.43 -0.34
CA ALA A 378 3.60 -2.48 -0.41
C ALA A 378 3.03 -3.61 0.47
N LYS A 379 3.67 -4.79 0.49
CA LYS A 379 3.32 -5.92 1.36
C LYS A 379 3.47 -5.58 2.85
N VAL A 380 4.53 -4.87 3.23
CA VAL A 380 4.79 -4.47 4.63
C VAL A 380 3.70 -3.54 5.18
N VAL A 381 3.22 -2.60 4.36
CA VAL A 381 2.18 -1.62 4.77
C VAL A 381 0.75 -2.14 4.54
N GLY A 382 0.60 -3.17 3.70
CA GLY A 382 -0.71 -3.70 3.32
C GLY A 382 -1.43 -2.79 2.33
N VAL A 383 -0.81 -2.51 1.19
CA VAL A 383 -1.43 -1.78 0.07
C VAL A 383 -1.06 -2.43 -1.27
N SER A 384 -1.77 -2.09 -2.36
CA SER A 384 -1.31 -2.48 -3.70
C SER A 384 -0.09 -1.66 -4.14
N ILE A 385 0.67 -2.23 -5.08
CA ILE A 385 1.81 -1.56 -5.72
C ILE A 385 1.35 -0.24 -6.36
N SER A 386 0.21 -0.27 -7.06
CA SER A 386 -0.39 0.90 -7.70
C SER A 386 -0.65 2.07 -6.71
N THR A 387 -1.15 1.74 -5.52
CA THR A 387 -1.44 2.73 -4.46
C THR A 387 -0.15 3.30 -3.88
N LEU A 388 0.87 2.47 -3.68
CA LEU A 388 2.18 2.92 -3.21
C LEU A 388 2.86 3.86 -4.23
N ILE A 389 2.85 3.52 -5.53
CA ILE A 389 3.40 4.39 -6.58
C ILE A 389 2.68 5.74 -6.60
N ARG A 390 1.35 5.75 -6.48
CA ARG A 390 0.57 6.99 -6.39
C ARG A 390 0.93 7.81 -5.16
N ALA A 391 1.10 7.18 -3.99
CA ALA A 391 1.50 7.86 -2.76
C ALA A 391 2.89 8.50 -2.92
N VAL A 392 3.87 7.75 -3.43
CA VAL A 392 5.23 8.25 -3.68
C VAL A 392 5.22 9.38 -4.69
N SER A 393 4.49 9.25 -5.81
CA SER A 393 4.39 10.31 -6.82
C SER A 393 3.76 11.59 -6.26
N GLN A 394 2.75 11.48 -5.38
CA GLN A 394 2.17 12.64 -4.71
C GLN A 394 3.17 13.33 -3.77
N ALA A 395 3.98 12.56 -3.03
CA ALA A 395 4.98 13.12 -2.13
C ALA A 395 6.11 13.78 -2.91
N GLU A 396 6.58 13.14 -3.99
CA GLU A 396 7.55 13.73 -4.92
C GLU A 396 7.04 15.05 -5.52
N ASN A 397 5.76 15.12 -5.91
CA ASN A 397 5.18 16.36 -6.42
C ASN A 397 5.15 17.47 -5.36
N GLN A 398 4.91 17.15 -4.09
CA GLN A 398 5.00 18.14 -3.00
C GLN A 398 6.43 18.64 -2.81
N ILE A 399 7.43 17.75 -2.83
CA ILE A 399 8.85 18.14 -2.78
C ILE A 399 9.17 19.09 -3.95
N ASN A 400 8.75 18.76 -5.17
CA ASN A 400 9.02 19.62 -6.33
C ASN A 400 8.40 21.01 -6.22
N ARG A 401 7.15 21.09 -5.73
CA ARG A 401 6.50 22.37 -5.49
C ARG A 401 7.28 23.20 -4.47
N TRP A 402 7.74 22.56 -3.39
CA TRP A 402 8.57 23.22 -2.39
C TRP A 402 9.90 23.72 -3.01
N LEU A 403 10.55 22.92 -3.87
CA LEU A 403 11.78 23.31 -4.57
C LEU A 403 11.58 24.48 -5.54
N GLU A 404 10.46 24.50 -6.26
CA GLU A 404 10.09 25.60 -7.15
C GLU A 404 9.84 26.88 -6.37
N GLU A 405 9.20 26.80 -5.21
CA GLU A 405 8.96 27.96 -4.35
C GLU A 405 10.27 28.52 -3.78
N GLN A 406 11.18 27.66 -3.31
CA GLN A 406 12.51 28.11 -2.89
C GLN A 406 13.29 28.79 -4.01
N ARG A 407 13.24 28.24 -5.24
CA ARG A 407 13.87 28.89 -6.41
C ARG A 407 13.24 30.25 -6.73
N ARG A 408 11.94 30.40 -6.57
CA ARG A 408 11.26 31.71 -6.73
C ARG A 408 11.73 32.69 -5.68
N VAL A 409 11.73 32.31 -4.41
CA VAL A 409 12.19 33.16 -3.30
C VAL A 409 13.62 33.62 -3.52
N GLU A 410 14.52 32.74 -3.96
CA GLU A 410 15.91 33.09 -4.28
C GLU A 410 16.03 34.03 -5.48
N TYR A 411 15.27 33.78 -6.53
CA TYR A 411 15.23 34.63 -7.71
C TYR A 411 14.72 36.04 -7.36
N PHE A 412 13.60 36.14 -6.63
CA PHE A 412 13.02 37.43 -6.21
C PHE A 412 13.88 38.14 -5.15
N GLY A 413 14.48 37.39 -4.23
CA GLY A 413 15.46 37.91 -3.26
C GLY A 413 16.73 38.43 -3.94
N SER A 414 17.20 37.76 -5.00
CA SER A 414 18.33 38.24 -5.81
C SER A 414 17.99 39.48 -6.65
N MET A 415 16.70 39.72 -6.93
CA MET A 415 16.21 40.88 -7.68
C MET A 415 15.80 42.07 -6.79
N GLY A 416 15.93 41.96 -5.46
CA GLY A 416 15.62 43.04 -4.51
C GLY A 416 14.13 43.40 -4.40
N MET A 417 13.22 42.49 -4.74
CA MET A 417 11.78 42.71 -4.69
C MET A 417 11.22 42.05 -3.42
N GLU A 418 10.88 42.85 -2.40
CA GLU A 418 10.25 42.36 -1.15
C GLU A 418 8.88 41.73 -1.44
N PHE A 419 8.72 40.47 -1.04
CA PHE A 419 7.45 39.76 -1.10
C PHE A 419 6.61 40.18 0.12
N SER A 420 5.57 40.99 -0.08
CA SER A 420 4.60 41.29 0.98
C SER A 420 3.76 40.04 1.27
N GLN A 421 4.16 39.27 2.28
CA GLN A 421 3.38 38.18 2.81
C GLN A 421 2.30 38.76 3.74
N GLU A 422 1.05 38.81 3.28
CA GLU A 422 -0.08 39.19 4.14
C GLU A 422 -0.41 38.08 5.15
N SER A 423 -0.28 38.44 6.44
CA SER A 423 -0.95 37.95 7.66
C SER A 423 -0.39 36.75 8.48
N SER A 424 0.23 37.14 9.60
CA SER A 424 -0.08 36.80 11.01
C SER A 424 0.09 35.35 11.54
N THR A 425 1.11 35.09 12.37
CA THR A 425 1.13 35.27 13.84
C THR A 425 2.47 34.80 14.43
N ASP A 426 2.93 35.51 15.45
CA ASP A 426 4.20 35.34 16.18
C ASP A 426 4.50 33.91 16.65
N SER A 427 5.74 33.47 16.45
CA SER A 427 6.53 32.67 17.42
C SER A 427 8.01 32.68 17.03
N ASP A 428 8.68 33.81 17.26
CA ASP A 428 10.14 33.90 17.28
C ASP A 428 10.69 33.17 18.52
N ASN A 429 11.54 32.15 18.32
CA ASN A 429 12.94 32.10 18.83
C ASN A 429 13.69 30.77 18.62
N ASP A 430 13.15 29.79 17.87
CA ASP A 430 13.84 28.52 17.57
C ASP A 430 14.24 28.34 16.09
N GLU A 431 13.98 29.35 15.24
CA GLU A 431 14.21 29.29 13.79
C GLU A 431 15.66 29.59 13.35
N GLU A 432 16.49 30.23 14.18
CA GLU A 432 17.86 30.60 13.78
C GLU A 432 18.86 29.43 13.83
N LYS A 433 18.69 28.46 14.73
CA LYS A 433 19.57 27.26 14.78
C LYS A 433 19.15 26.18 13.79
N THR A 434 17.88 26.17 13.41
CA THR A 434 17.37 25.25 12.40
C THR A 434 17.73 25.75 11.00
N SER A 435 17.79 27.06 10.76
CA SER A 435 18.18 27.64 9.46
C SER A 435 19.65 27.41 9.08
N GLU A 436 20.60 27.42 10.03
CA GLU A 436 22.03 27.16 9.75
C GLU A 436 22.34 25.69 9.49
N ILE A 437 21.72 24.77 10.25
CA ILE A 437 21.92 23.32 10.06
C ILE A 437 21.18 22.84 8.81
N VAL A 438 19.99 23.39 8.55
CA VAL A 438 19.25 23.17 7.31
C VAL A 438 20.05 23.75 6.16
N SER A 439 20.59 24.97 6.20
CA SER A 439 21.36 25.54 5.08
C SER A 439 22.67 24.79 4.78
N HIS A 440 23.35 24.19 5.76
CA HIS A 440 24.55 23.39 5.52
C HIS A 440 24.26 22.01 4.91
N ILE A 441 23.19 21.35 5.35
CA ILE A 441 22.79 20.05 4.79
C ILE A 441 22.08 20.25 3.44
N TRP A 442 21.30 21.32 3.32
CA TRP A 442 20.69 21.74 2.07
C TRP A 442 21.70 22.32 1.11
N SER A 443 22.80 22.98 1.49
CA SER A 443 23.83 23.36 0.50
C SER A 443 24.49 22.13 -0.11
N SER A 444 24.64 21.04 0.66
CA SER A 444 25.14 19.75 0.18
C SER A 444 24.14 19.00 -0.71
N VAL A 445 22.85 18.93 -0.30
CA VAL A 445 21.77 18.31 -1.10
C VAL A 445 21.39 19.17 -2.31
N ARG A 446 21.40 20.51 -2.19
CA ARG A 446 21.14 21.50 -3.24
C ARG A 446 22.30 21.60 -4.21
N SER A 447 23.56 21.52 -3.80
CA SER A 447 24.70 21.36 -4.71
C SER A 447 24.57 20.06 -5.51
N SER A 448 24.16 18.97 -4.86
CA SER A 448 23.94 17.67 -5.49
C SER A 448 22.74 17.62 -6.44
N ILE A 449 21.63 18.30 -6.10
CA ILE A 449 20.42 18.40 -6.95
C ILE A 449 20.58 19.48 -8.04
N MET A 450 21.30 20.58 -7.79
CA MET A 450 21.56 21.64 -8.78
C MET A 450 22.54 21.20 -9.86
N LYS A 451 23.57 20.40 -9.52
CA LYS A 451 24.42 19.76 -10.53
C LYS A 451 23.65 18.75 -11.39
N ALA A 452 22.69 18.05 -10.79
CA ALA A 452 21.82 17.12 -11.50
C ALA A 452 20.89 17.77 -12.54
N GLN A 453 20.50 19.05 -12.32
CA GLN A 453 19.59 19.77 -13.21
C GLN A 453 20.31 20.65 -14.24
N SER A 454 21.53 21.12 -13.96
CA SER A 454 22.31 21.97 -14.89
C SER A 454 22.77 21.23 -16.15
N GLN A 455 22.95 19.90 -16.10
CA GLN A 455 23.35 19.09 -17.26
C GLN A 455 22.20 18.77 -18.25
N HIS A 456 20.97 19.19 -17.96
CA HIS A 456 19.89 19.20 -18.94
C HIS A 456 19.66 20.62 -19.47
N GLY A 457 20.64 21.09 -20.25
CA GLY A 457 20.46 22.18 -21.20
C GLY A 457 19.54 21.78 -22.36
N PRO A 458 18.83 22.74 -22.99
CA PRO A 458 17.76 22.46 -23.93
C PRO A 458 18.31 21.79 -25.20
N ARG A 459 17.63 20.73 -25.68
CA ARG A 459 17.83 20.24 -27.04
C ARG A 459 17.52 21.39 -28.01
N THR A 460 18.57 21.92 -28.61
CA THR A 460 18.50 22.89 -29.69
C THR A 460 17.92 22.20 -30.93
N THR A 461 16.75 22.66 -31.38
CA THR A 461 16.36 22.50 -32.79
C THR A 461 16.37 23.88 -33.39
N ASP A 462 17.49 24.19 -34.03
CA ASP A 462 17.68 25.42 -34.79
C ASP A 462 17.38 25.10 -36.26
N HIS A 463 16.36 25.75 -36.81
CA HIS A 463 16.30 26.24 -38.19
C HIS A 463 15.03 27.12 -38.33
N GLY A 464 15.25 28.44 -38.37
CA GLY A 464 14.23 29.47 -38.54
C GLY A 464 13.77 29.66 -39.99
N PRO A 465 13.48 30.90 -40.42
CA PRO A 465 12.27 31.62 -40.07
C PRO A 465 11.46 31.94 -41.34
N ARG A 466 10.13 32.11 -41.23
CA ARG A 466 9.36 32.86 -42.25
C ARG A 466 8.18 33.61 -41.63
N THR A 467 8.06 34.83 -42.13
CA THR A 467 7.34 36.00 -41.64
C THR A 467 5.85 36.03 -41.99
N ALA A 468 5.10 36.63 -41.06
CA ALA A 468 4.05 37.64 -41.24
C ALA A 468 2.73 37.34 -42.01
N SER A 469 1.65 37.54 -41.24
CA SER A 469 0.51 38.45 -41.45
C SER A 469 -0.84 37.95 -42.02
N ASN A 470 -1.86 38.37 -41.25
CA ASN A 470 -3.19 38.83 -41.61
C ASN A 470 -4.40 37.87 -41.68
N LEU A 471 -5.29 38.10 -40.69
CA LEU A 471 -6.72 38.46 -40.80
C LEU A 471 -7.70 37.50 -41.50
N GLY A 472 -8.80 37.19 -40.80
CA GLY A 472 -10.11 37.12 -41.46
C GLY A 472 -11.10 36.08 -40.93
N TYR A 473 -12.02 36.54 -40.08
CA TYR A 473 -13.38 36.07 -39.83
C TYR A 473 -14.04 35.12 -40.84
N GLY A 474 -14.85 34.18 -40.34
CA GLY A 474 -15.90 33.53 -41.16
C GLY A 474 -16.60 32.35 -40.49
N LEU A 475 -17.73 32.62 -39.80
CA LEU A 475 -18.82 31.66 -39.56
C LEU A 475 -19.15 30.87 -40.85
N TRP A 476 -19.49 29.57 -40.76
CA TRP A 476 -20.74 29.01 -41.30
C TRP A 476 -21.02 27.61 -40.72
N ARG A 477 -22.28 27.47 -40.29
CA ARG A 477 -22.96 26.28 -39.78
C ARG A 477 -23.68 25.62 -40.97
N LEU A 478 -23.67 24.28 -41.14
CA LEU A 478 -24.86 23.46 -41.50
C LEU A 478 -24.58 21.94 -41.63
N ARG A 479 -25.21 21.15 -40.76
CA ARG A 479 -26.10 19.98 -40.99
C ARG A 479 -26.01 19.20 -42.33
N ARG A 480 -25.77 17.88 -42.27
CA ARG A 480 -26.73 16.77 -42.52
C ARG A 480 -26.06 15.39 -42.40
N GLY A 481 -26.79 14.40 -41.87
CA GLY A 481 -26.35 13.00 -41.66
C GLY A 481 -26.67 12.07 -42.86
N PRO A 482 -27.10 10.81 -42.61
CA PRO A 482 -26.26 9.61 -42.76
C PRO A 482 -26.76 8.65 -43.86
N GLU A 483 -25.90 7.75 -44.36
CA GLU A 483 -26.33 6.63 -45.21
C GLU A 483 -25.89 5.27 -44.68
N ARG A 484 -26.88 4.38 -44.54
CA ARG A 484 -26.76 2.92 -44.43
C ARG A 484 -26.94 2.34 -45.83
N GLY A 485 -26.22 1.27 -46.15
CA GLY A 485 -26.50 0.42 -47.30
C GLY A 485 -25.83 -0.95 -47.17
N ARG A 486 -26.61 -1.98 -46.85
CA ARG A 486 -26.25 -3.41 -46.93
C ARG A 486 -26.32 -3.86 -48.40
N THR A 487 -25.50 -4.84 -48.80
CA THR A 487 -25.96 -6.07 -49.48
C THR A 487 -24.83 -7.08 -49.59
N ALA A 488 -25.21 -8.36 -49.44
CA ALA A 488 -24.37 -9.56 -49.40
C ALA A 488 -24.23 -10.19 -50.80
N LEU A 489 -23.25 -11.09 -50.97
CA LEU A 489 -23.39 -12.45 -51.56
C LEU A 489 -22.01 -13.17 -51.63
N ASN A 490 -21.96 -14.38 -51.07
CA ASN A 490 -20.93 -15.44 -51.18
C ASN A 490 -21.25 -16.31 -52.45
N PRO A 491 -20.48 -17.33 -52.94
CA PRO A 491 -19.85 -18.41 -52.16
C PRO A 491 -18.55 -19.11 -52.69
N ASP A 492 -17.96 -19.92 -51.79
CA ASP A 492 -17.25 -21.21 -51.92
C ASP A 492 -16.05 -21.47 -52.86
N HIS A 493 -14.89 -21.83 -52.26
CA HIS A 493 -14.30 -23.18 -52.42
C HIS A 493 -13.17 -23.52 -51.40
N VAL A 494 -13.54 -24.40 -50.46
CA VAL A 494 -12.84 -25.54 -49.82
C VAL A 494 -11.30 -25.66 -49.93
N ARG A 495 -10.64 -25.64 -48.75
CA ARG A 495 -9.28 -26.13 -48.51
C ARG A 495 -9.28 -27.62 -48.13
N SER A 496 -8.26 -28.30 -48.63
CA SER A 496 -7.89 -29.72 -48.50
C SER A 496 -7.35 -30.10 -47.11
N VAL A 497 -7.64 -31.34 -46.71
CA VAL A 497 -7.13 -32.08 -45.54
C VAL A 497 -6.06 -33.08 -46.01
N PRO A 498 -4.97 -33.36 -45.25
CA PRO A 498 -3.97 -34.38 -45.60
C PRO A 498 -4.32 -35.79 -45.04
N PRO A 499 -3.70 -36.87 -45.57
CA PRO A 499 -4.17 -38.23 -45.36
C PRO A 499 -3.53 -38.94 -44.16
N LEU A 500 -4.30 -39.84 -43.54
CA LEU A 500 -3.87 -40.85 -42.57
C LEU A 500 -3.54 -42.16 -43.29
N LEU A 501 -2.36 -42.69 -42.96
CA LEU A 501 -1.85 -44.03 -43.28
C LEU A 501 -2.54 -45.09 -42.39
N SER A 502 -2.95 -46.22 -42.97
CA SER A 502 -2.72 -47.56 -42.42
C SER A 502 -3.17 -48.65 -43.39
N GLU A 503 -2.33 -49.66 -43.54
CA GLU A 503 -2.40 -50.78 -44.48
C GLU A 503 -3.35 -51.93 -44.06
N LYS A 504 -3.92 -52.56 -45.09
CA LYS A 504 -4.17 -54.00 -45.34
C LYS A 504 -4.25 -54.98 -44.14
N SER A 505 -5.43 -55.58 -43.96
CA SER A 505 -5.80 -56.91 -44.52
C SER A 505 -7.28 -57.19 -44.30
#